data_AF-A0A957NQ28-F1
#
_entry.id   AF-A0A957NQ28-F1
#
_cell.length_a   1.000
_cell.length_b   1.000
_cell.length_c   1.000
_cell.angle_alpha   90.00
_cell.angle_beta   90.00
_cell.angle_gamma   90.00
#
_symmetry.space_group_name_H-M   'P 1'
#
loop_
_entity.id
_entity.type
_entity.pdbx_description
1 polymer ?
#
loop_
_entity_poly.entity_id
_entity_poly.type
_entity_poly.pdbx_seq_one_letter_code
_entity_poly.pdbx_strand_id
1 'polypeptide(L)'
;EGQPAIIYLHPWEFDPQQPRIKGAPLLTRFRHYNNIGKVTSRLDQLLQEFAFGPMCEVFADYLGVEQNGTEESKIEPGATRISVE
;
A
#
# COMPACT_ATOMS: atom_id res chain seq x y z
N GLU A 1 -7.44 -14.34 10.25
CA GLU A 1 -7.81 -14.17 8.83
C GLU A 1 -8.89 -13.10 8.74
N GLY A 2 -9.00 -12.36 7.63
CA GLY A 2 -10.00 -11.29 7.46
C GLY A 2 -9.72 -9.95 8.18
N GLN A 3 -8.47 -9.68 8.54
CA GLN A 3 -8.07 -8.37 9.07
C GLN A 3 -7.67 -7.43 7.92
N PRO A 4 -7.96 -6.12 7.99
CA PRO A 4 -7.48 -5.18 6.99
C PRO A 4 -5.96 -5.13 6.98
N ALA A 5 -5.38 -4.91 5.81
CA ALA A 5 -3.94 -4.92 5.61
C ALA A 5 -3.51 -3.78 4.69
N ILE A 6 -2.29 -3.30 4.92
CA ILE A 6 -1.59 -2.36 4.04
C ILE A 6 -0.43 -3.10 3.41
N ILE A 7 -0.28 -2.94 2.10
CA ILE A 7 0.84 -3.49 1.35
C ILE A 7 1.68 -2.32 0.88
N TYR A 8 2.94 -2.32 1.29
CA TYR A 8 3.92 -1.30 0.94
C TYR A 8 5.08 -1.97 0.20
N LEU A 9 5.43 -1.40 -0.95
CA LEU A 9 6.45 -1.94 -1.84
C LEU A 9 7.41 -0.82 -2.19
N HIS A 10 8.70 -1.11 -2.14
CA HIS A 10 9.71 -0.15 -2.57
C HIS A 10 9.89 -0.22 -4.09
N PRO A 11 10.21 0.90 -4.76
CA PRO A 11 10.39 0.91 -6.22
C PRO A 11 11.44 -0.10 -6.72
N TRP A 12 12.52 -0.33 -5.95
CA TRP A 12 13.58 -1.26 -6.34
C TRP A 12 13.12 -2.73 -6.36
N GLU A 13 12.01 -3.07 -5.70
CA GLU A 13 11.47 -4.43 -5.72
C GLU A 13 10.93 -4.82 -7.11
N PHE A 14 10.68 -3.84 -7.98
CA PHE A 14 10.23 -4.01 -9.37
C PHE A 14 11.35 -3.90 -10.41
N ASP A 15 12.60 -3.75 -9.99
CA ASP A 15 13.74 -3.63 -10.91
C ASP A 15 14.66 -4.86 -10.82
N PRO A 16 14.38 -5.95 -11.57
CA PRO A 16 15.27 -7.11 -11.65
C PRO A 16 16.67 -6.79 -12.17
N GLN A 17 16.81 -5.69 -12.92
CA GLN A 17 18.04 -5.25 -13.57
C GLN A 17 18.87 -4.32 -12.68
N GLN A 18 18.43 -4.07 -11.44
CA GLN A 18 19.15 -3.21 -10.53
C GLN A 18 20.62 -3.64 -10.36
N PRO A 19 21.56 -2.68 -10.22
CA PRO A 19 22.97 -2.98 -10.04
C PRO A 19 23.23 -3.90 -8.84
N ARG A 20 24.10 -4.90 -9.05
CA ARG A 20 24.49 -5.85 -7.99
C ARG A 20 25.74 -5.36 -7.27
N ILE A 21 25.62 -5.11 -5.97
CA ILE A 21 26.74 -4.66 -5.15
C ILE A 21 27.65 -5.84 -4.82
N LYS A 22 28.89 -5.78 -5.33
CA LYS A 22 29.93 -6.78 -5.03
C LYS A 22 30.39 -6.63 -3.58
N GLY A 23 30.64 -7.77 -2.92
CA GLY A 23 31.11 -7.79 -1.52
C GLY A 23 30.04 -7.51 -0.46
N ALA A 24 28.76 -7.33 -0.84
CA ALA A 24 27.68 -7.14 0.12
C ALA A 24 27.47 -8.39 1.00
N PRO A 25 27.21 -8.22 2.32
CA PRO A 25 26.87 -9.33 3.21
C PRO A 25 25.69 -10.17 2.68
N LEU A 26 25.67 -11.47 2.99
CA LEU A 26 24.65 -12.39 2.47
C LEU A 26 23.22 -11.97 2.81
N LEU A 27 22.98 -11.49 4.03
CA LEU A 27 21.67 -10.99 4.45
C LEU A 27 21.23 -9.75 3.64
N THR A 28 22.16 -8.85 3.35
CA THR A 28 21.91 -7.68 2.50
C THR A 28 21.52 -8.13 1.10
N ARG A 29 22.29 -9.06 0.52
CA ARG A 29 21.98 -9.62 -0.80
C ARG A 29 20.62 -10.30 -0.83
N PHE A 30 20.30 -11.10 0.19
CA PHE A 30 19.00 -11.77 0.28
C PHE A 30 17.84 -10.77 0.28
N ARG A 31 17.89 -9.74 1.14
CA ARG A 31 16.83 -8.72 1.24
C ARG A 31 16.55 -8.00 -0.08
N HIS A 32 17.60 -7.70 -0.86
CA HIS A 32 17.46 -6.88 -2.07
C HIS A 32 17.18 -7.71 -3.32
N TYR A 33 17.59 -8.97 -3.35
CA TYR A 33 17.67 -9.74 -4.59
C TYR A 33 16.81 -11.00 -4.61
N ASN A 34 16.31 -11.45 -3.46
CA ASN A 34 15.48 -12.63 -3.38
C ASN A 34 14.14 -12.40 -4.09
N ASN A 35 13.80 -13.27 -5.04
CA ASN A 35 12.52 -13.24 -5.77
C ASN A 35 12.19 -11.92 -6.48
N ILE A 36 13.16 -11.04 -6.74
CA ILE A 36 12.91 -9.72 -7.34
C ILE A 36 12.17 -9.79 -8.69
N GLY A 37 12.47 -10.80 -9.53
CA GLY A 37 11.78 -11.01 -10.81
C GLY A 37 10.34 -11.54 -10.69
N LYS A 38 9.84 -11.78 -9.47
CA LYS A 38 8.48 -12.31 -9.23
C LYS A 38 7.54 -11.27 -8.61
N VAL A 39 8.04 -10.09 -8.24
CA VAL A 39 7.24 -9.10 -7.52
C VAL A 39 6.09 -8.60 -8.39
N THR A 40 6.34 -8.30 -9.67
CA THR A 40 5.30 -7.85 -10.62
C THR A 40 4.15 -8.85 -10.75
N SER A 41 4.44 -10.12 -11.06
CA SER A 41 3.37 -11.12 -11.25
C SER A 41 2.60 -11.42 -9.96
N ARG A 42 3.25 -11.32 -8.80
CA ARG A 42 2.58 -11.45 -7.49
C ARG A 42 1.71 -10.25 -7.17
N LEU A 43 2.15 -9.04 -7.51
CA LEU A 43 1.32 -7.84 -7.39
C LEU A 43 0.08 -7.96 -8.28
N ASP A 44 0.24 -8.40 -9.53
CA ASP A 44 -0.90 -8.60 -10.44
C ASP A 44 -1.92 -9.58 -9.87
N GLN A 45 -1.47 -10.70 -9.31
CA GLN A 45 -2.34 -11.68 -8.64
C GLN A 45 -3.05 -11.08 -7.43
N LEU A 46 -2.29 -10.40 -6.56
CA LEU A 46 -2.82 -9.75 -5.36
C LEU A 46 -3.92 -8.73 -5.69
N LEU A 47 -3.70 -7.88 -6.70
CA LEU A 47 -4.67 -6.88 -7.13
C LEU A 47 -5.94 -7.48 -7.75
N GLN A 48 -5.87 -8.71 -8.26
CA GLN A 48 -7.03 -9.45 -8.78
C GLN A 48 -7.79 -10.21 -7.69
N GLU A 49 -7.08 -10.64 -6.63
CA GLU A 49 -7.65 -11.49 -5.58
C GLU A 49 -8.40 -10.69 -4.51
N PHE A 50 -8.01 -9.44 -4.25
CA PHE A 50 -8.57 -8.63 -3.16
C PHE A 50 -9.22 -7.34 -3.64
N ALA A 51 -10.29 -6.92 -2.96
CA ALA A 51 -10.89 -5.61 -3.14
C ALA A 51 -10.09 -4.57 -2.33
N PHE A 52 -9.37 -3.69 -3.01
CA PHE A 52 -8.67 -2.57 -2.40
C PHE A 52 -9.59 -1.36 -2.30
N GLY A 53 -9.44 -0.59 -1.23
CA GLY A 53 -10.18 0.65 -0.99
C GLY A 53 -9.34 1.68 -0.26
N PRO A 54 -9.85 2.92 -0.11
CA PRO A 54 -9.22 3.94 0.71
C PRO A 54 -8.95 3.45 2.13
N MET A 55 -7.81 3.83 2.71
CA MET A 55 -7.44 3.41 4.07
C MET A 55 -8.48 3.80 5.11
N CYS A 56 -9.10 4.98 4.97
CA CYS A 56 -10.16 5.44 5.88
C CYS A 56 -11.39 4.53 5.88
N GLU A 57 -11.72 3.92 4.74
CA GLU A 57 -12.85 2.98 4.62
C GLU A 57 -12.45 1.60 5.14
N VAL A 58 -11.29 1.09 4.69
CA VAL A 58 -10.82 -0.26 5.03
C VAL A 58 -10.47 -0.41 6.52
N PHE A 59 -10.02 0.67 7.17
CA PHE A 59 -9.64 0.69 8.59
C PHE A 59 -10.61 1.48 9.48
N ALA A 60 -11.83 1.76 9.03
CA ALA A 60 -12.80 2.58 9.76
C ALA A 60 -12.99 2.14 11.23
N ASP A 61 -13.15 0.83 11.44
CA ASP A 61 -13.33 0.22 12.77
C ASP A 61 -12.12 0.44 13.72
N TYR A 62 -10.93 0.64 13.17
CA TYR A 62 -9.69 0.87 13.93
C TYR A 62 -9.42 2.36 14.17
N LEU A 63 -9.92 3.22 13.28
CA LEU A 63 -9.69 4.65 13.32
C LEU A 63 -10.74 5.39 14.16
N GLY A 64 -11.79 4.71 14.63
CA GLY A 64 -12.88 5.35 15.37
C GLY A 64 -13.69 6.33 14.53
N VAL A 65 -13.71 6.14 13.21
CA VAL A 65 -14.48 6.99 12.29
C VAL A 65 -15.95 6.60 12.40
N GLU A 66 -16.74 7.45 13.05
CA GLU A 66 -18.20 7.39 13.01
C GLU A 66 -18.63 7.47 11.54
N GLN A 67 -19.34 6.46 11.04
CA GLN A 67 -19.91 6.42 9.69
C GLN A 67 -21.05 7.46 9.62
N ASN A 68 -20.72 8.74 9.51
CA ASN A 68 -21.71 9.76 9.18
C ASN A 68 -22.20 9.48 7.77
N GLY A 69 -23.45 9.02 7.68
CA GLY A 69 -24.13 8.69 6.44
C GLY A 69 -23.93 9.77 5.38
N THR A 70 -23.85 9.32 4.14
CA THR A 70 -23.72 10.12 2.92
C THR A 70 -24.67 11.31 2.90
N GLU A 71 -24.24 12.46 3.40
CA GLU A 71 -24.71 13.74 2.91
C GLU A 71 -23.72 14.18 1.83
N GLU A 72 -24.20 14.24 0.59
CA GLU A 72 -23.51 14.92 -0.51
C GLU A 72 -23.29 16.39 -0.11
N SER A 73 -22.20 16.66 0.59
CA SER A 73 -21.68 17.99 0.81
C SER A 73 -21.12 18.50 -0.52
N LYS A 74 -21.98 19.19 -1.25
CA LYS A 74 -21.64 20.09 -2.36
C LYS A 74 -20.33 20.82 -2.07
N ILE A 75 -19.25 20.44 -2.75
CA ILE A 75 -17.94 21.06 -2.58
C ILE A 75 -18.00 22.48 -3.18
N GLU A 76 -18.01 23.49 -2.31
CA GLU A 76 -17.70 24.86 -2.69
C GLU A 76 -16.19 24.94 -3.04
N PRO A 77 -15.80 25.44 -4.23
CA PRO A 77 -14.41 25.47 -4.64
C PRO A 77 -13.60 26.43 -3.76
N GLY A 78 -12.74 25.87 -2.91
CA GLY A 78 -11.76 26.64 -2.12
C GLY A 78 -11.66 26.31 -0.63
N ALA A 79 -12.53 25.45 -0.08
CA ALA A 79 -12.50 25.11 1.33
C ALA A 79 -11.69 23.82 1.60
N THR A 80 -10.37 23.95 1.79
CA THR A 80 -9.58 22.91 2.46
C THR A 80 -9.93 22.94 3.95
N ARG A 81 -10.68 21.96 4.44
CA ARG A 81 -10.84 21.73 5.88
C ARG A 81 -10.15 20.42 6.23
N ILE A 82 -8.93 20.53 6.75
CA ILE A 82 -8.29 19.45 7.49
C ILE A 82 -8.67 19.69 8.95
N SER A 83 -9.58 18.88 9.47
CA SER A 83 -9.83 18.79 10.90
C SER A 83 -9.37 17.41 11.35
N VAL A 84 -8.33 17.41 12.17
CA VAL A 84 -7.84 16.27 12.93
C VAL A 84 -8.29 16.54 14.36
N GLU A 85 -9.15 15.67 14.92
CA GLU A 85 -9.27 15.50 16.37
C GLU A 85 -8.61 14.18 16.75
#